data_AF-A0AAF0FKG9-F1
#
_entry.id   AF-A0AAF0FKG9-F1
#
_cell.length_a   1.000
_cell.length_b   1.000
_cell.length_c   1.000
_cell.angle_alpha   90.00
_cell.angle_beta   90.00
_cell.angle_gamma   90.00
#
_symmetry.space_group_name_H-M   'P 1'
#
loop_
_entity.id
_entity.type
_entity.pdbx_description
1 polymer ?
#
loop_
_entity_poly.entity_id
_entity_poly.type
_entity_poly.pdbx_seq_one_letter_code
_entity_poly.pdbx_strand_id
1 'polypeptide(L)'
;MKTRIYFNDENAAAKYKKIQSSSNSKDLRILKEIDKAIDILQKDPFSGILIPKRLIPKDFNKIFSPDNLWKLDLNKSWRLIYWISSDNEGRITLLIDWMNHKQYEKLFGYHS
;
A
#
# COMPACT_ATOMS: atom_id res chain seq x y z
N MET A 1 -12.25 12.22 -11.20
CA MET A 1 -11.60 10.91 -11.45
C MET A 1 -12.20 9.89 -10.50
N LYS A 2 -12.60 8.70 -10.96
CA LYS A 2 -13.11 7.65 -10.07
C LYS A 2 -11.96 6.69 -9.77
N THR A 3 -11.48 6.68 -8.53
CA THR A 3 -10.43 5.79 -8.04
C THR A 3 -11.06 4.58 -7.35
N ARG A 4 -10.67 3.37 -7.73
CA ARG A 4 -11.05 2.12 -7.06
C ARG A 4 -9.86 1.60 -6.28
N ILE A 5 -10.10 1.06 -5.09
CA ILE A 5 -9.04 0.54 -4.23
C ILE A 5 -9.33 -0.93 -3.94
N TYR A 6 -8.31 -1.75 -4.13
CA TYR A 6 -8.31 -3.17 -3.84
C TYR A 6 -7.11 -3.53 -2.98
N PHE A 7 -7.22 -4.61 -2.22
CA PHE A 7 -6.09 -5.18 -1.48
C PHE A 7 -5.26 -6.08 -2.39
N ASN A 8 -3.93 -6.05 -2.19
CA ASN A 8 -2.96 -6.80 -3.01
C ASN A 8 -3.23 -8.30 -3.09
N ASP A 9 -3.63 -8.89 -1.98
CA ASP A 9 -3.97 -10.30 -1.88
C ASP A 9 -5.04 -10.53 -0.81
N GLU A 10 -5.47 -11.78 -0.68
CA GLU A 10 -6.42 -12.21 0.34
C GLU A 10 -5.86 -12.00 1.76
N ASN A 11 -4.55 -12.08 1.95
CA ASN A 11 -3.92 -11.84 3.24
C ASN A 11 -4.05 -10.39 3.67
N ALA A 12 -3.82 -9.43 2.78
CA ALA A 12 -4.01 -8.01 3.02
C ALA A 12 -5.49 -7.73 3.34
N ALA A 13 -6.42 -8.28 2.57
CA ALA A 13 -7.85 -8.15 2.86
C ALA A 13 -8.23 -8.73 4.24
N ALA A 14 -7.70 -9.90 4.60
CA ALA A 14 -7.95 -10.53 5.90
C ALA A 14 -7.33 -9.75 7.06
N LYS A 15 -6.10 -9.24 6.90
CA LYS A 15 -5.45 -8.35 7.87
C LYS A 15 -6.30 -7.11 8.12
N TYR A 16 -6.82 -6.49 7.06
CA TYR A 16 -7.66 -5.30 7.17
C TYR A 16 -8.91 -5.58 8.00
N LYS A 17 -9.66 -6.63 7.63
CA LYS A 17 -10.87 -7.07 8.34
C LYS A 17 -10.58 -7.36 9.81
N LYS A 18 -9.46 -8.03 10.11
CA LYS A 18 -9.05 -8.35 11.49
C LYS A 18 -8.80 -7.09 12.33
N ILE A 19 -8.13 -6.09 11.75
CA ILE A 19 -7.87 -4.81 12.43
C ILE A 19 -9.18 -4.04 12.63
N GLN A 20 -10.09 -4.07 11.64
CA GLN A 20 -11.42 -3.45 11.77
C GLN A 20 -12.25 -4.06 12.90
N SER A 21 -12.15 -5.37 13.13
CA SER A 21 -12.84 -6.06 14.23
C SER A 21 -12.09 -6.00 15.57
N SER A 22 -10.93 -5.34 15.64
CA SER A 22 -10.09 -5.31 16.84
C SER A 22 -10.47 -4.16 17.77
N SER A 23 -10.55 -4.45 19.07
CA SER A 23 -10.68 -3.44 20.12
C SER A 23 -9.33 -2.92 20.62
N ASN A 24 -8.21 -3.38 20.05
CA ASN A 24 -6.87 -2.97 20.47
C ASN A 24 -6.58 -1.53 20.03
N SER A 25 -6.11 -0.69 20.96
CA SER A 25 -5.81 0.72 20.68
C SER A 25 -4.75 0.94 19.60
N LYS A 26 -3.79 0.00 19.43
CA LYS A 26 -2.79 0.07 18.37
C LYS A 26 -3.41 -0.24 17.00
N ASP A 27 -4.30 -1.23 16.94
CA ASP A 27 -5.00 -1.63 15.73
C ASP A 27 -5.93 -0.51 15.25
N LEU A 28 -6.69 0.11 16.15
CA LEU A 28 -7.53 1.25 15.84
C LEU A 28 -6.74 2.46 15.34
N ARG A 29 -5.51 2.67 15.86
CA ARG A 29 -4.64 3.76 15.38
C ARG A 29 -4.16 3.49 13.97
N ILE A 30 -3.66 2.29 13.67
CA ILE A 30 -3.19 1.98 12.31
C ILE A 30 -4.35 1.99 11.30
N LEU A 31 -5.55 1.53 11.69
CA LEU A 31 -6.74 1.60 10.86
C LEU A 31 -7.05 3.04 10.43
N LYS A 32 -7.05 3.98 11.38
CA LYS A 32 -7.25 5.40 11.08
C LYS A 32 -6.18 5.97 10.14
N GLU A 33 -4.93 5.52 10.25
CA GLU A 33 -3.89 5.97 9.31
C GLU A 33 -4.06 5.37 7.91
N ILE A 34 -4.50 4.10 7.81
CA ILE A 34 -4.83 3.46 6.53
C ILE A 34 -6.02 4.17 5.86
N ASP A 35 -7.08 4.47 6.62
CA ASP A 35 -8.26 5.17 6.10
C ASP A 35 -7.90 6.56 5.57
N LYS A 36 -7.10 7.33 6.32
CA LYS A 36 -6.59 8.63 5.85
C LYS A 36 -5.75 8.50 4.59
N ALA A 37 -4.89 7.49 4.52
CA ALA A 37 -4.07 7.24 3.33
C ALA A 37 -4.95 6.89 2.12
N ILE A 38 -5.98 6.08 2.31
CA ILE A 38 -6.99 5.78 1.29
C ILE A 38 -7.67 7.08 0.82
N ASP A 39 -8.08 7.97 1.72
CA ASP A 39 -8.70 9.24 1.37
C ASP A 39 -7.77 10.16 0.55
N ILE A 40 -6.47 10.19 0.92
CA ILE A 40 -5.44 10.92 0.16
C ILE A 40 -5.35 10.34 -1.25
N LEU A 41 -5.21 9.02 -1.36
CA LEU A 41 -5.04 8.32 -2.63
C LEU A 41 -6.28 8.37 -3.53
N GLN A 42 -7.48 8.47 -2.95
CA GLN A 42 -8.71 8.69 -3.73
C GLN A 42 -8.72 10.07 -4.40
N LYS A 43 -8.15 11.09 -3.74
CA LYS A 43 -8.04 12.45 -4.27
C LYS A 43 -6.90 12.56 -5.29
N ASP A 44 -5.75 11.99 -4.94
CA ASP A 44 -4.56 11.98 -5.77
C ASP A 44 -3.79 10.65 -5.62
N PRO A 45 -3.93 9.72 -6.58
CA PRO A 45 -3.19 8.46 -6.62
C PRO A 45 -1.68 8.62 -6.68
N PHE A 46 -1.16 9.75 -7.16
CA PHE A 46 0.27 9.99 -7.37
C PHE A 46 0.94 10.71 -6.20
N SER A 47 0.23 10.88 -5.08
CA SER A 47 0.73 11.57 -3.88
C SER A 47 1.81 10.81 -3.11
N GLY A 48 2.17 9.60 -3.53
CA GLY A 48 3.20 8.76 -2.92
C GLY A 48 4.60 9.01 -3.48
N ILE A 49 5.54 8.20 -3.02
CA ILE A 49 6.94 8.18 -3.47
C ILE A 49 7.15 6.91 -4.28
N LEU A 50 7.66 7.04 -5.51
CA LEU A 50 8.00 5.89 -6.35
C LEU A 50 9.17 5.11 -5.73
N ILE A 51 9.01 3.79 -5.59
CA ILE A 51 10.06 2.91 -5.11
C ILE A 51 11.05 2.62 -6.25
N PRO A 52 12.37 2.82 -6.04
CA PRO A 52 13.37 2.49 -7.04
C PRO A 52 13.31 1.01 -7.44
N LYS A 53 13.20 0.74 -8.74
CA LYS A 53 13.07 -0.61 -9.33
C LYS A 53 14.08 -1.63 -8.79
N ARG A 54 15.33 -1.19 -8.53
CA ARG A 54 16.41 -2.03 -8.01
C ARG A 54 16.13 -2.65 -6.63
N LEU A 55 15.22 -2.04 -5.86
CA LEU A 55 14.85 -2.47 -4.52
C LEU A 55 13.63 -3.40 -4.52
N ILE A 56 12.93 -3.49 -5.65
CA ILE A 56 11.70 -4.27 -5.74
C ILE A 56 12.08 -5.75 -5.89
N PRO A 57 11.56 -6.65 -5.04
CA PRO A 57 11.82 -8.08 -5.15
C PRO A 57 11.42 -8.62 -6.52
N LYS A 58 12.25 -9.51 -7.10
CA LYS A 58 12.00 -10.08 -8.43
C LYS A 58 10.67 -10.84 -8.51
N ASP A 59 10.20 -11.41 -7.39
CA ASP A 59 8.94 -12.15 -7.34
C ASP A 59 7.72 -11.27 -7.64
N PHE A 60 7.82 -9.96 -7.43
CA PHE A 60 6.73 -9.01 -7.69
C PHE A 60 6.50 -8.77 -9.18
N ASN A 61 7.52 -9.01 -10.02
CA ASN A 61 7.44 -8.83 -11.47
C ASN A 61 6.39 -9.74 -12.14
N LYS A 62 5.97 -10.82 -11.45
CA LYS A 62 4.97 -11.75 -11.97
C LYS A 62 3.55 -11.22 -11.85
N ILE A 63 3.31 -10.28 -10.92
CA ILE A 63 1.96 -9.81 -10.59
C ILE A 63 1.72 -8.41 -11.15
N PHE A 64 2.74 -7.53 -11.11
CA PHE A 64 2.63 -6.15 -11.60
C PHE A 64 3.92 -5.67 -12.26
N SER A 65 3.80 -4.63 -13.08
CA SER A 65 4.97 -3.92 -13.60
C SER A 65 5.77 -3.33 -12.42
N PRO A 66 7.06 -3.71 -12.24
CA PRO A 66 7.88 -3.22 -11.14
C PRO A 66 8.07 -1.70 -11.18
N ASP A 67 7.86 -1.09 -12.34
CA ASP A 67 8.11 0.33 -12.57
C ASP A 67 7.10 1.25 -11.90
N ASN A 68 6.11 0.67 -11.23
CA ASN A 68 4.91 1.38 -10.80
C ASN A 68 4.52 1.02 -9.36
N LEU A 69 5.52 0.73 -8.53
CA LEU A 69 5.33 0.52 -7.11
C LEU A 69 5.61 1.82 -6.34
N TRP A 70 4.62 2.26 -5.59
CA TRP A 70 4.63 3.48 -4.82
C TRP A 70 4.59 3.18 -3.33
N LYS A 71 5.03 4.16 -2.54
CA LYS A 71 5.02 4.13 -1.08
C LYS A 71 4.36 5.39 -0.55
N LEU A 72 3.54 5.24 0.49
CA LEU A 72 3.08 6.32 1.34
C LEU A 72 3.43 6.00 2.80
N ASP A 73 4.06 6.95 3.50
CA ASP A 73 4.35 6.80 4.93
C ASP A 73 3.07 7.05 5.74
N LEU A 74 2.55 6.01 6.40
CA LEU A 74 1.36 6.12 7.26
C LEU A 74 1.71 6.81 8.58
N ASN A 75 2.88 6.47 9.12
CA ASN A 75 3.50 7.08 10.28
C ASN A 75 4.97 6.62 10.34
N LYS A 76 5.70 7.00 11.40
CA LYS A 76 7.12 6.60 11.58
C LYS A 76 7.34 5.08 11.52
N SER A 77 6.35 4.28 11.90
CA SER A 77 6.46 2.83 12.06
C SER A 77 5.85 2.04 10.91
N TRP A 78 5.03 2.63 10.03
CA TRP A 78 4.24 1.90 9.04
C TRP A 78 4.31 2.54 7.65
N ARG A 79 4.40 1.69 6.62
CA ARG A 79 4.40 2.08 5.21
C ARG A 79 3.22 1.39 4.52
N LEU A 80 2.49 2.15 3.72
CA LEU A 80 1.56 1.63 2.72
C LEU A 80 2.30 1.59 1.39
N ILE A 81 2.24 0.46 0.71
CA ILE A 81 2.76 0.31 -0.65
C ILE A 81 1.59 0.07 -1.59
N TYR A 82 1.70 0.56 -2.82
CA TYR A 82 0.62 0.41 -3.78
C TYR A 82 1.06 0.46 -5.24
N TRP A 83 0.25 -0.16 -6.11
CA TRP A 83 0.38 -0.05 -7.58
C TRP A 83 -0.76 0.78 -8.15
N ILE A 84 -0.46 1.55 -9.20
CA ILE A 84 -1.45 2.36 -9.91
C ILE A 84 -1.77 1.72 -11.26
N SER A 85 -2.93 1.12 -11.44
CA SER A 85 -3.37 0.65 -12.76
C SER A 85 -4.43 1.58 -13.33
N SER A 86 -4.51 1.71 -14.65
CA SER A 86 -5.58 2.44 -15.33
C SER A 86 -6.24 1.55 -16.36
N ASP A 87 -7.58 1.61 -16.44
CA ASP A 87 -8.30 0.98 -17.54
C ASP A 87 -8.35 1.89 -18.79
N ASN A 88 -8.87 1.34 -19.90
CA ASN A 88 -9.02 2.07 -21.16
C ASN A 88 -10.03 3.24 -21.07
N GLU A 89 -10.79 3.33 -19.99
CA GLU A 89 -11.75 4.40 -19.72
C GLU A 89 -11.18 5.46 -18.76
N GLY A 90 -9.89 5.37 -18.40
CA GLY A 90 -9.22 6.31 -17.52
C GLY A 90 -9.57 6.17 -16.04
N ARG A 91 -10.14 5.04 -15.60
CA ARG A 91 -10.37 4.76 -14.17
C ARG A 91 -9.08 4.28 -13.54
N ILE A 92 -8.71 4.91 -12.42
CA ILE A 92 -7.53 4.52 -11.66
C ILE A 92 -7.92 3.44 -10.66
N THR A 93 -7.13 2.38 -10.64
CA THR A 93 -7.22 1.28 -9.70
C THR A 93 -5.96 1.21 -8.87
N LEU A 94 -6.11 1.28 -7.56
CA LEU A 94 -5.01 1.15 -6.63
C LEU A 94 -5.06 -0.20 -5.97
N LEU A 95 -3.92 -0.88 -5.99
CA LEU A 95 -3.74 -2.12 -5.27
C LEU A 95 -2.85 -1.86 -4.07
N ILE A 96 -3.35 -2.06 -2.86
CA ILE A 96 -2.68 -1.63 -1.63
C ILE A 96 -2.25 -2.81 -0.75
N ASP A 97 -1.10 -2.65 -0.09
CA ASP A 97 -0.67 -3.46 1.05
C ASP A 97 0.01 -2.53 2.08
N TRP A 98 0.11 -2.94 3.34
CA TRP A 98 0.81 -2.16 4.36
C TRP A 98 1.55 -3.06 5.32
N MET A 99 2.67 -2.54 5.82
CA MET A 99 3.57 -3.29 6.69
C MET A 99 4.37 -2.37 7.60
N ASN A 100 4.87 -2.93 8.69
CA ASN A 100 5.71 -2.16 9.60
C ASN A 100 7.11 -1.93 9.01
N HIS A 101 7.89 -1.05 9.65
CA HIS A 101 9.25 -0.72 9.22
C HIS A 101 10.11 -1.93 8.94
N LYS A 102 10.17 -2.87 9.90
CA LYS A 102 11.06 -4.03 9.83
C LYS A 102 10.70 -4.94 8.66
N GLN A 103 9.41 -5.13 8.41
CA GLN A 103 8.91 -5.91 7.28
C GLN A 103 9.24 -5.21 5.97
N TYR A 104 9.03 -3.89 5.90
CA TYR A 104 9.36 -3.08 4.74
C TYR A 104 10.85 -3.15 4.39
N GLU A 105 11.72 -2.95 5.37
CA GLU A 105 13.17 -2.99 5.16
C GLU A 105 13.64 -4.36 4.70
N LYS A 106 13.15 -5.42 5.35
CA LYS A 106 13.45 -6.80 4.94
C LYS A 106 13.00 -7.08 3.51
N LEU A 107 11.82 -6.60 3.13
CA LEU A 107 11.25 -6.85 1.81
C LEU A 107 12.03 -6.10 0.71
N PHE A 108 12.36 -4.83 0.94
CA PHE A 108 12.99 -3.97 -0.07
C PHE A 108 14.53 -3.88 0.05
N GLY A 109 15.13 -4.64 0.97
CA GLY A 109 16.58 -4.66 1.16
C GLY A 109 17.14 -3.35 1.72
N TYR A 110 16.36 -2.59 2.49
CA TYR A 110 16.89 -1.45 3.23
C TYR A 110 17.60 -1.94 4.50
N HIS A 111 18.68 -1.25 4.85
CA HIS A 111 19.45 -1.48 6.07
C HIS A 111 19.51 -0.15 6.82
N SER A 112 18.46 0.21 7.56
CA SER A 112 18.45 1.39 8.42
C SER A 112 18.41 1.01 9.90
#